data_AF-A0A1F6RKR5-F1
#
_entry.id   AF-A0A1F6RKR5-F1
#
_cell.length_a   1.000
_cell.length_b   1.000
_cell.length_c   1.000
_cell.angle_alpha   90.00
_cell.angle_beta   90.00
_cell.angle_gamma   90.00
#
_symmetry.space_group_name_H-M   'P 1'
#
loop_
_entity.id
_entity.type
_entity.pdbx_description
1 polymer ?
#
loop_
_entity_poly.entity_id
_entity_poly.type
_entity_poly.pdbx_seq_one_letter_code
_entity_poly.pdbx_strand_id
1 'polypeptide(L)'
;MNQFASGVPFDPGYSQHTIYFPEAILPFVEELAQIKAPHQKKFKLSLSESGIHQLINNCAGFYLGCILWGAFIHHKFKDSPKEVIDNPADDLTEEELKSRDYTEEINFMLEFFKQIDRDYKYFCKKPFKVDEQVINIFNAYNEFVVINDNFLNIKLTSDIKLPKAVEHFDKLDQEKLDTLYKYISDVVDSGNLEDLLKIGFFK
;
A
#
# COMPACT_ATOMS: atom_id res chain seq x y z
N MET A 1 11.39 -22.23 -17.52
CA MET A 1 10.06 -21.83 -18.05
C MET A 1 10.00 -20.32 -18.02
N ASN A 2 9.51 -19.66 -19.08
CA ASN A 2 9.41 -18.20 -19.09
C ASN A 2 8.30 -17.80 -18.10
N GLN A 3 8.68 -17.17 -16.99
CA GLN A 3 7.83 -17.00 -15.79
C GLN A 3 6.50 -16.26 -16.05
N PHE A 4 6.43 -15.51 -17.14
CA PHE A 4 5.26 -14.72 -17.54
C PHE A 4 4.71 -15.17 -18.92
N ALA A 5 4.83 -16.45 -19.26
CA ALA A 5 4.39 -16.96 -20.57
C ALA A 5 2.88 -16.78 -20.80
N SER A 6 2.08 -16.95 -19.75
CA SER A 6 0.61 -16.90 -19.80
C SER A 6 0.03 -15.52 -19.48
N GLY A 7 0.87 -14.51 -19.26
CA GLY A 7 0.47 -13.21 -18.72
C GLY A 7 1.28 -12.83 -17.48
N VAL A 8 0.96 -11.68 -16.91
CA VAL A 8 1.60 -11.11 -15.73
C VAL A 8 0.51 -10.86 -14.68
N PRO A 9 0.64 -11.38 -13.45
CA PRO A 9 -0.43 -11.24 -12.46
C PRO A 9 -0.60 -9.78 -12.02
N PHE A 10 -1.83 -9.37 -11.77
CA PHE A 10 -2.16 -8.04 -11.24
C PHE A 10 -1.50 -7.80 -9.87
N ASP A 11 -1.59 -8.79 -8.98
CA ASP A 11 -0.90 -8.86 -7.69
C ASP A 11 0.16 -9.98 -7.73
N PRO A 12 1.45 -9.72 -7.44
CA PRO A 12 2.47 -10.76 -7.43
C PRO A 12 2.36 -11.72 -6.23
N GLY A 13 1.39 -11.49 -5.33
CA GLY A 13 1.11 -12.32 -4.16
C GLY A 13 1.16 -11.55 -2.83
N TYR A 14 1.05 -10.22 -2.85
CA TYR A 14 1.08 -9.41 -1.63
C TYR A 14 -0.24 -9.46 -0.86
N SER A 15 -1.36 -9.59 -1.56
CA SER A 15 -2.71 -9.44 -0.96
C SER A 15 -2.97 -10.41 0.20
N GLN A 16 -2.38 -11.60 0.17
CA GLN A 16 -2.50 -12.59 1.25
C GLN A 16 -1.74 -12.22 2.54
N HIS A 17 -0.86 -11.22 2.49
CA HIS A 17 0.00 -10.79 3.60
C HIS A 17 -0.40 -9.44 4.21
N THR A 18 -1.47 -8.82 3.69
CA THR A 18 -2.01 -7.56 4.19
C THR A 18 -3.36 -7.76 4.87
N ILE A 19 -3.80 -6.77 5.63
CA ILE A 19 -5.12 -6.69 6.24
C ILE A 19 -5.71 -5.32 5.93
N TYR A 20 -7.02 -5.27 5.71
CA TYR A 20 -7.74 -4.01 5.53
C TYR A 20 -7.61 -3.14 6.80
N PHE A 21 -7.03 -1.96 6.68
CA PHE A 21 -6.65 -1.13 7.82
C PHE A 21 -7.86 -0.75 8.71
N PRO A 22 -9.02 -0.35 8.17
CA PRO A 22 -10.22 -0.08 8.98
C PRO A 22 -10.64 -1.28 9.83
N GLU A 23 -10.64 -2.49 9.27
CA GLU A 23 -10.97 -3.71 10.02
C GLU A 23 -10.01 -3.94 11.20
N ALA A 24 -8.72 -3.67 11.00
CA ALA A 24 -7.71 -3.84 12.04
C ALA A 24 -7.79 -2.77 13.14
N ILE A 25 -8.06 -1.51 12.79
CA ILE A 25 -7.94 -0.38 13.73
C ILE A 25 -9.25 0.02 14.42
N LEU A 26 -10.41 -0.19 13.78
CA LEU A 26 -11.70 0.23 14.33
C LEU A 26 -12.01 -0.36 15.72
N PRO A 27 -11.73 -1.65 16.01
CA PRO A 27 -11.95 -2.18 17.37
C PRO A 27 -11.19 -1.40 18.44
N PHE A 28 -9.96 -0.95 18.14
CA PHE A 28 -9.17 -0.12 19.03
C PHE A 28 -9.77 1.29 19.21
N VAL A 29 -10.25 1.89 18.13
CA VAL A 29 -10.92 3.21 18.17
C VAL A 29 -12.18 3.15 19.03
N GLU A 30 -13.00 2.11 18.87
CA GLU A 30 -14.22 1.89 19.66
C GLU A 30 -13.91 1.68 21.14
N GLU A 31 -12.89 0.85 21.45
CA GLU A 31 -12.45 0.62 22.82
C GLU A 31 -11.98 1.94 23.49
N LEU A 32 -11.17 2.74 22.79
CA LEU A 32 -10.71 4.04 23.28
C LEU A 32 -11.87 5.02 23.53
N ALA A 33 -12.92 4.98 22.71
CA ALA A 33 -14.09 5.83 22.87
C ALA A 33 -14.88 5.47 24.15
N GLN A 34 -14.94 4.19 24.52
CA GLN A 34 -15.66 3.71 25.70
C GLN A 34 -14.97 4.00 27.03
N ILE A 35 -13.63 4.15 27.04
CA ILE A 35 -12.88 4.46 28.25
C ILE A 35 -13.21 5.89 28.72
N LYS A 36 -13.77 6.07 29.92
CA LYS A 36 -14.07 7.41 30.46
C LYS A 36 -12.88 8.06 31.17
N ALA A 37 -12.06 7.25 31.83
CA ALA A 37 -10.99 7.75 32.68
C ALA A 37 -9.75 8.16 31.86
N PRO A 38 -9.27 9.42 31.93
CA PRO A 38 -8.14 9.87 31.11
C PRO A 38 -6.83 9.08 31.30
N HIS A 39 -6.57 8.62 32.53
CA HIS A 39 -5.37 7.81 32.82
C HIS A 39 -5.43 6.42 32.18
N GLN A 40 -6.62 5.82 32.07
CA GLN A 40 -6.82 4.55 31.38
C GLN A 40 -6.67 4.72 29.86
N LYS A 41 -7.17 5.82 29.28
CA LYS A 41 -6.94 6.15 27.85
C LYS A 41 -5.45 6.29 27.55
N LYS A 42 -4.72 7.05 28.38
CA LYS A 42 -3.27 7.20 28.27
C LYS A 42 -2.57 5.83 28.31
N PHE A 43 -2.95 4.97 29.25
CA PHE A 43 -2.38 3.63 29.37
C PHE A 43 -2.64 2.78 28.11
N LYS A 44 -3.89 2.75 27.62
CA LYS A 44 -4.24 2.00 26.41
C LYS A 44 -3.52 2.49 25.17
N LEU A 45 -3.48 3.82 24.96
CA LEU A 45 -2.72 4.44 23.87
C LEU A 45 -1.25 3.99 23.92
N SER A 46 -0.61 4.14 25.08
CA SER A 46 0.81 3.80 25.25
C SER A 46 1.10 2.31 25.02
N LEU A 47 0.17 1.42 25.41
CA LEU A 47 0.30 -0.02 25.20
C LEU A 47 0.16 -0.42 23.73
N SER A 48 -0.68 0.30 22.97
CA SER A 48 -0.97 0.00 21.57
C SER A 48 -0.04 0.70 20.57
N GLU A 49 0.79 1.65 21.02
CA GLU A 49 1.64 2.50 20.14
C GLU A 49 2.45 1.69 19.12
N SER A 50 3.20 0.69 19.58
CA SER A 50 4.05 -0.12 18.70
C SER A 50 3.24 -0.95 17.71
N GLY A 51 2.11 -1.53 18.14
CA GLY A 51 1.23 -2.30 17.26
C GLY A 51 0.59 -1.45 16.17
N ILE A 52 0.22 -0.19 16.50
CA ILE A 52 -0.31 0.75 15.50
C ILE A 52 0.77 1.13 14.49
N HIS A 53 2.00 1.40 14.93
CA HIS A 53 3.11 1.67 14.01
C HIS A 53 3.40 0.48 13.10
N GLN A 54 3.40 -0.74 13.64
CA GLN A 54 3.60 -1.95 12.84
C GLN A 54 2.50 -2.12 11.78
N LEU A 55 1.23 -1.93 12.16
CA LEU A 55 0.12 -1.98 11.22
C LEU A 55 0.27 -0.93 10.11
N ILE A 56 0.60 0.31 10.47
CA ILE A 56 0.83 1.40 9.50
C ILE A 56 1.97 1.06 8.53
N ASN A 57 3.09 0.55 9.04
CA ASN A 57 4.25 0.20 8.23
C ASN A 57 3.95 -0.99 7.31
N ASN A 58 3.21 -1.99 7.78
CA ASN A 58 2.80 -3.12 6.95
C ASN A 58 1.93 -2.63 5.78
N CYS A 59 0.91 -1.81 6.04
CA CYS A 59 0.08 -1.21 4.98
C CYS A 59 0.92 -0.35 4.02
N ALA A 60 1.85 0.45 4.52
CA ALA A 60 2.76 1.23 3.68
C ALA A 60 3.63 0.32 2.80
N GLY A 61 4.15 -0.78 3.35
CA GLY A 61 4.89 -1.80 2.62
C GLY A 61 4.06 -2.41 1.50
N PHE A 62 2.80 -2.76 1.79
CA PHE A 62 1.84 -3.26 0.80
C PHE A 62 1.63 -2.28 -0.37
N TYR A 63 1.26 -1.02 -0.07
CA TYR A 63 0.98 -0.05 -1.13
C TYR A 63 2.23 0.35 -1.92
N LEU A 64 3.38 0.45 -1.26
CA LEU A 64 4.65 0.61 -1.94
C LEU A 64 4.91 -0.59 -2.87
N GLY A 65 4.67 -1.81 -2.40
CA GLY A 65 4.75 -3.02 -3.20
C GLY A 65 3.91 -2.96 -4.46
N CYS A 66 2.65 -2.51 -4.36
CA CYS A 66 1.77 -2.31 -5.52
C CYS A 66 2.35 -1.31 -6.53
N ILE A 67 2.86 -0.16 -6.07
CA ILE A 67 3.49 0.85 -6.94
C ILE A 67 4.72 0.25 -7.64
N LEU A 68 5.59 -0.42 -6.88
CA LEU A 68 6.83 -1.00 -7.38
C LEU A 68 6.58 -2.15 -8.37
N TRP A 69 5.55 -2.97 -8.11
CA TRP A 69 5.12 -4.02 -9.03
C TRP A 69 4.61 -3.43 -10.34
N GLY A 70 3.70 -2.45 -10.26
CA GLY A 70 3.19 -1.74 -11.44
C GLY A 70 4.31 -1.13 -12.28
N ALA A 71 5.27 -0.48 -11.62
CA ALA A 71 6.45 0.08 -12.29
C ALA A 71 7.34 -1.00 -12.91
N PHE A 72 7.62 -2.09 -12.20
CA PHE A 72 8.40 -3.21 -12.73
C PHE A 72 7.77 -3.79 -13.99
N ILE A 73 6.48 -4.13 -13.99
CA ILE A 73 5.83 -4.79 -15.13
C ILE A 73 5.62 -3.84 -16.31
N HIS A 74 5.34 -2.56 -16.03
CA HIS A 74 5.27 -1.51 -17.05
C HIS A 74 6.59 -1.41 -17.83
N HIS A 75 7.73 -1.39 -17.12
CA HIS A 75 9.04 -1.23 -17.75
C HIS A 75 9.61 -2.53 -18.33
N LYS A 76 9.48 -3.66 -17.62
CA LYS A 76 9.98 -4.97 -18.07
C LYS A 76 9.40 -5.39 -19.41
N PHE A 77 8.14 -5.01 -19.68
CA PHE A 77 7.40 -5.38 -20.89
C PHE A 77 7.12 -4.19 -21.81
N LYS A 78 7.89 -3.10 -21.69
CA LYS A 78 7.68 -1.87 -22.48
C LYS A 78 7.66 -2.11 -23.99
N ASP A 79 8.59 -2.91 -24.50
CA ASP A 79 8.72 -3.18 -25.95
C ASP A 79 7.81 -4.33 -26.43
N SER A 80 7.25 -5.10 -25.51
CA SER A 80 6.32 -6.20 -25.80
C SER A 80 5.31 -6.35 -24.67
N PRO A 81 4.28 -5.48 -24.62
CA PRO A 81 3.28 -5.49 -23.54
C PRO A 81 2.63 -6.86 -23.37
N LYS A 82 2.37 -7.23 -22.12
CA LYS A 82 1.74 -8.50 -21.77
C LYS A 82 0.36 -8.27 -21.18
N GLU A 83 -0.49 -9.29 -21.31
CA GLU A 83 -1.76 -9.35 -20.61
C GLU A 83 -1.55 -9.35 -19.09
N VAL A 84 -2.32 -8.52 -18.41
CA VAL A 84 -2.45 -8.54 -16.95
C VAL A 84 -3.56 -9.50 -16.58
N ILE A 85 -3.24 -10.52 -15.80
CA ILE A 85 -4.17 -11.58 -15.40
C ILE A 85 -4.60 -11.40 -13.95
N ASP A 86 -5.75 -11.97 -13.61
CA ASP A 86 -6.31 -11.96 -12.25
C ASP A 86 -6.52 -10.54 -11.68
N ASN A 87 -6.96 -9.60 -12.52
CA ASN A 87 -7.37 -8.27 -12.04
C ASN A 87 -8.68 -8.41 -11.26
N PRO A 88 -8.74 -8.02 -9.97
CA PRO A 88 -9.96 -8.14 -9.16
C PRO A 88 -11.15 -7.33 -9.69
N ALA A 89 -10.96 -6.42 -10.64
CA ALA A 89 -12.06 -5.72 -11.31
C ALA A 89 -12.82 -6.60 -12.32
N ASP A 90 -12.20 -7.67 -12.81
CA ASP A 90 -12.77 -8.53 -13.85
C ASP A 90 -13.95 -9.38 -13.35
N ASP A 91 -14.00 -9.65 -12.05
CA ASP A 91 -15.05 -10.43 -11.40
C ASP A 91 -16.19 -9.56 -10.81
N LEU A 92 -16.09 -8.23 -10.93
CA LEU A 92 -17.09 -7.32 -10.35
C LEU A 92 -18.28 -7.07 -11.29
N THR A 93 -19.45 -6.87 -10.67
CA THR A 93 -20.63 -6.33 -11.34
C THR A 93 -20.47 -4.83 -11.68
N GLU A 94 -21.28 -4.32 -12.60
CA GLU A 94 -21.30 -2.88 -12.95
C GLU A 94 -21.60 -1.97 -11.74
N GLU A 95 -22.40 -2.45 -10.78
CA GLU A 95 -22.72 -1.70 -9.56
C GLU A 95 -21.52 -1.64 -8.62
N GLU A 96 -20.85 -2.77 -8.41
CA GLU A 96 -19.62 -2.84 -7.60
C GLU A 96 -18.50 -1.99 -8.20
N LEU A 97 -18.30 -2.04 -9.52
CA LEU A 97 -17.33 -1.20 -10.23
C LEU A 97 -17.59 0.30 -10.00
N LYS A 98 -18.85 0.74 -10.00
CA LYS A 98 -19.22 2.15 -9.74
C LYS A 98 -18.97 2.58 -8.30
N SER A 99 -19.06 1.64 -7.35
CA SER A 99 -18.86 1.91 -5.93
C SER A 99 -17.40 1.74 -5.48
N ARG A 100 -16.55 1.12 -6.30
CA ARG A 100 -15.17 0.82 -5.94
C ARG A 100 -14.33 2.09 -5.89
N ASP A 101 -13.80 2.39 -4.72
CA ASP A 101 -12.88 3.50 -4.49
C ASP A 101 -11.71 3.02 -3.64
N TYR A 102 -10.59 2.69 -4.29
CA TYR A 102 -9.38 2.30 -3.57
C TYR A 102 -8.74 3.46 -2.79
N THR A 103 -9.19 4.70 -3.01
CA THR A 103 -8.71 5.86 -2.25
C THR A 103 -9.37 5.96 -0.87
N GLU A 104 -10.53 5.31 -0.65
CA GLU A 104 -11.28 5.38 0.60
C GLU A 104 -10.41 4.94 1.80
N GLU A 105 -9.74 3.80 1.69
CA GLU A 105 -8.86 3.28 2.74
C GLU A 105 -7.72 4.24 3.06
N ILE A 106 -7.07 4.78 2.04
CA ILE A 106 -5.96 5.73 2.18
C ILE A 106 -6.43 7.02 2.87
N ASN A 107 -7.57 7.55 2.44
CA ASN A 107 -8.16 8.75 3.02
C ASN A 107 -8.53 8.51 4.49
N PHE A 108 -9.09 7.34 4.81
CA PHE A 108 -9.36 6.92 6.18
C PHE A 108 -8.08 6.87 7.03
N MET A 109 -7.00 6.27 6.52
CA MET A 109 -5.71 6.19 7.22
C MET A 109 -5.13 7.58 7.52
N LEU A 110 -5.13 8.48 6.53
CA LEU A 110 -4.62 9.85 6.69
C LEU A 110 -5.44 10.66 7.72
N GLU A 111 -6.76 10.48 7.75
CA GLU A 111 -7.60 11.09 8.80
C GLU A 111 -7.37 10.45 10.17
N PHE A 112 -7.19 9.13 10.23
CA PHE A 112 -6.83 8.43 11.46
C PHE A 112 -5.51 8.95 12.04
N PHE A 113 -4.49 9.23 11.22
CA PHE A 113 -3.20 9.77 11.70
C PHE A 113 -3.37 11.13 12.38
N LYS A 114 -4.24 11.99 11.83
CA LYS A 114 -4.58 13.28 12.46
C LYS A 114 -5.31 13.06 13.78
N GLN A 115 -6.25 12.12 13.83
CA GLN A 115 -7.00 11.80 15.03
C GLN A 115 -6.10 11.26 16.14
N ILE A 116 -5.29 10.24 15.85
CA ILE A 116 -4.45 9.58 16.84
C ILE A 116 -3.36 10.53 17.38
N ASP A 117 -2.79 11.41 16.55
CA ASP A 117 -1.85 12.44 17.02
C ASP A 117 -2.51 13.45 17.97
N ARG A 118 -3.75 13.87 17.70
CA ARG A 118 -4.53 14.71 18.63
C ARG A 118 -4.73 14.00 19.98
N ASP A 119 -5.10 12.73 19.96
CA ASP A 119 -5.31 11.95 21.17
C ASP A 119 -4.01 11.77 21.96
N TYR A 120 -2.89 11.49 21.29
CA TYR A 120 -1.58 11.39 21.92
C TYR A 120 -1.14 12.71 22.54
N LYS A 121 -1.28 13.84 21.83
CA LYS A 121 -0.99 15.17 22.38
C LYS A 121 -1.83 15.47 23.61
N TYR A 122 -3.10 15.10 23.58
CA TYR A 122 -4.03 15.35 24.68
C TYR A 122 -3.78 14.45 25.90
N PHE A 123 -3.76 13.12 25.72
CA PHE A 123 -3.68 12.15 26.82
C PHE A 123 -2.24 11.80 27.21
N CYS A 124 -1.35 11.63 26.24
CA CYS A 124 0.03 11.18 26.44
C CYS A 124 1.02 12.35 26.59
N LYS A 125 0.62 13.58 26.25
CA LYS A 125 1.46 14.79 26.28
C LYS A 125 2.70 14.69 25.37
N LYS A 126 2.60 13.89 24.30
CA LYS A 126 3.60 13.75 23.24
C LYS A 126 2.89 13.57 21.90
N PRO A 127 3.52 13.89 20.75
CA PRO A 127 2.93 13.60 19.45
C PRO A 127 2.97 12.09 19.13
N PHE A 128 2.05 11.64 18.28
CA PHE A 128 2.17 10.36 17.59
C PHE A 128 2.80 10.64 16.22
N LYS A 129 3.98 10.08 15.95
CA LYS A 129 4.77 10.41 14.76
C LYS A 129 4.72 9.29 13.74
N VAL A 130 4.06 9.52 12.62
CA VAL A 130 4.20 8.66 11.44
C VAL A 130 5.39 9.14 10.62
N ASP A 131 6.17 8.21 10.08
CA ASP A 131 7.31 8.53 9.21
C ASP A 131 6.83 9.31 7.96
N GLU A 132 7.58 10.34 7.56
CA GLU A 132 7.26 11.15 6.39
C GLU A 132 7.30 10.32 5.10
N GLN A 133 8.23 9.36 4.99
CA GLN A 133 8.30 8.43 3.87
C GLN A 133 7.02 7.61 3.77
N VAL A 134 6.48 7.15 4.89
CA VAL A 134 5.22 6.40 4.95
C VAL A 134 4.05 7.25 4.47
N ILE A 135 3.97 8.52 4.89
CA ILE A 135 2.93 9.46 4.40
C ILE A 135 3.06 9.66 2.88
N ASN A 136 4.29 9.81 2.37
CA ASN A 136 4.55 9.97 0.94
C ASN A 136 4.14 8.73 0.13
N ILE A 137 4.34 7.54 0.67
CA ILE A 137 3.88 6.28 0.04
C ILE A 137 2.35 6.26 -0.10
N PHE A 138 1.61 6.59 0.97
CA PHE A 138 0.15 6.64 0.90
C PHE A 138 -0.35 7.66 -0.14
N ASN A 139 0.26 8.85 -0.18
CA ASN A 139 -0.08 9.87 -1.17
C ASN A 139 0.24 9.41 -2.61
N ALA A 140 1.40 8.77 -2.82
CA ALA A 140 1.79 8.23 -4.12
C ALA A 140 0.87 7.09 -4.57
N TYR A 141 0.39 6.25 -3.65
CA TYR A 141 -0.59 5.21 -3.97
C TYR A 141 -1.95 5.81 -4.33
N ASN A 142 -2.39 6.86 -3.64
CA ASN A 142 -3.61 7.59 -4.00
C ASN A 142 -3.49 8.20 -5.42
N GLU A 143 -2.36 8.84 -5.75
CA GLU A 143 -2.06 9.28 -7.10
C GLU A 143 -2.13 8.12 -8.10
N PHE A 144 -1.51 6.98 -7.78
CA PHE A 144 -1.49 5.79 -8.62
C PHE A 144 -2.89 5.23 -8.91
N VAL A 145 -3.77 5.18 -7.90
CA VAL A 145 -5.18 4.78 -8.05
C VAL A 145 -5.91 5.74 -8.98
N VAL A 146 -5.78 7.05 -8.76
CA VAL A 146 -6.50 8.09 -9.52
C VAL A 146 -6.09 8.10 -10.99
N ILE A 147 -4.79 8.08 -11.29
CA ILE A 147 -4.32 8.14 -12.70
C ILE A 147 -4.71 6.88 -13.48
N ASN A 148 -4.88 5.74 -12.80
CA ASN A 148 -5.31 4.46 -13.38
C ASN A 148 -6.81 4.21 -13.27
N ASP A 149 -7.62 5.20 -12.91
CA ASP A 149 -9.08 5.07 -12.83
C ASP A 149 -9.51 3.86 -11.99
N ASN A 150 -9.03 3.79 -10.74
CA ASN A 150 -9.27 2.66 -9.81
C ASN A 150 -8.88 1.28 -10.36
N PHE A 151 -7.96 1.23 -11.32
CA PHE A 151 -7.49 0.01 -12.00
C PHE A 151 -8.60 -0.80 -12.69
N LEU A 152 -9.76 -0.19 -12.96
CA LEU A 152 -10.95 -0.87 -13.46
C LEU A 152 -10.76 -1.48 -14.86
N ASN A 153 -9.86 -0.91 -15.67
CA ASN A 153 -9.69 -1.23 -17.08
C ASN A 153 -8.26 -1.62 -17.48
N ILE A 154 -7.46 -2.12 -16.53
CA ILE A 154 -6.08 -2.56 -16.83
C ILE A 154 -6.13 -3.96 -17.45
N LYS A 155 -5.74 -4.07 -18.73
CA LYS A 155 -5.68 -5.33 -19.48
C LYS A 155 -4.28 -5.67 -19.95
N LEU A 156 -3.47 -4.66 -20.25
CA LEU A 156 -2.09 -4.80 -20.65
C LEU A 156 -1.16 -4.09 -19.67
N THR A 157 0.08 -4.55 -19.57
CA THR A 157 1.13 -3.87 -18.78
C THR A 157 1.39 -2.43 -19.25
N SER A 158 1.07 -2.11 -20.50
CA SER A 158 1.15 -0.76 -21.07
C SER A 158 0.01 0.17 -20.63
N ASP A 159 -1.10 -0.36 -20.11
CA ASP A 159 -2.24 0.44 -19.66
C ASP A 159 -1.95 1.13 -18.32
N ILE A 160 -1.00 0.57 -17.56
CA ILE A 160 -0.58 1.06 -16.25
C ILE A 160 0.15 2.39 -16.42
N LYS A 161 -0.38 3.42 -15.78
CA LYS A 161 0.26 4.74 -15.64
C LYS A 161 0.96 4.82 -14.30
N LEU A 162 2.16 5.36 -14.28
CA LEU A 162 2.99 5.40 -13.07
C LEU A 162 2.86 6.75 -12.34
N PRO A 163 2.84 6.75 -10.99
CA PRO A 163 2.86 7.99 -10.22
C PRO A 163 4.25 8.62 -10.25
N LYS A 164 4.32 9.93 -9.97
CA LYS A 164 5.57 10.71 -10.00
C LYS A 164 6.73 10.09 -9.21
N ALA A 165 6.43 9.49 -8.06
CA ALA A 165 7.42 8.89 -7.16
C ALA A 165 8.28 7.80 -7.84
N VAL A 166 7.78 7.16 -8.90
CA VAL A 166 8.49 6.12 -9.66
C VAL A 166 8.66 6.44 -11.14
N GLU A 167 8.40 7.68 -11.58
CA GLU A 167 8.64 8.11 -12.98
C GLU A 167 10.09 7.88 -13.44
N HIS A 168 11.04 7.92 -12.51
CA HIS A 168 12.47 7.71 -12.77
C HIS A 168 12.84 6.27 -13.15
N PHE A 169 11.87 5.34 -13.14
CA PHE A 169 12.08 3.95 -13.53
C PHE A 169 12.38 3.80 -15.02
N ASP A 170 12.01 4.79 -15.83
CA ASP A 170 12.37 4.91 -17.25
C ASP A 170 13.88 4.84 -17.52
N LYS A 171 14.69 5.19 -16.51
CA LYS A 171 16.15 5.23 -16.55
C LYS A 171 16.81 4.02 -15.87
N LEU A 172 16.03 3.08 -15.34
CA LEU A 172 16.60 1.88 -14.72
C LEU A 172 17.08 0.92 -15.82
N ASP A 173 18.28 0.39 -15.60
CA ASP A 173 18.81 -0.70 -16.41
C ASP A 173 18.17 -2.04 -16.03
N GLN A 174 18.43 -3.06 -16.85
CA GLN A 174 17.88 -4.40 -16.65
C GLN A 174 18.33 -5.04 -15.33
N GLU A 175 19.56 -4.76 -14.88
CA GLU A 175 20.11 -5.31 -13.64
C GLU A 175 19.35 -4.79 -12.41
N LYS A 176 19.01 -3.50 -12.39
CA LYS A 176 18.19 -2.90 -11.33
C LYS A 176 16.75 -3.40 -11.35
N LEU A 177 16.16 -3.61 -12.53
CA LEU A 177 14.82 -4.21 -12.64
C LEU A 177 14.82 -5.66 -12.14
N ASP A 178 15.85 -6.44 -12.46
CA ASP A 178 15.97 -7.82 -11.97
C ASP A 178 16.24 -7.85 -10.45
N THR A 179 16.99 -6.89 -9.93
CA THR A 179 17.20 -6.69 -8.49
C THR A 179 15.90 -6.34 -7.78
N LEU A 180 15.10 -5.43 -8.33
CA LEU A 180 13.77 -5.10 -7.80
C LEU A 180 12.88 -6.34 -7.78
N TYR A 181 12.85 -7.09 -8.88
CA TYR A 181 12.05 -8.31 -8.97
C TYR A 181 12.44 -9.36 -7.92
N LYS A 182 13.74 -9.49 -7.64
CA LYS A 182 14.23 -10.34 -6.57
C LYS A 182 13.70 -9.89 -5.21
N TYR A 183 13.78 -8.60 -4.88
CA TYR A 183 13.22 -8.08 -3.62
C TYR A 183 11.72 -8.32 -3.50
N ILE A 184 10.96 -8.12 -4.58
CA ILE A 184 9.53 -8.42 -4.63
C ILE A 184 9.29 -9.90 -4.32
N SER A 185 10.04 -10.80 -4.97
CA SER A 185 9.91 -12.25 -4.77
C SER A 185 10.25 -12.66 -3.33
N ASP A 186 11.35 -12.15 -2.78
CA ASP A 186 11.79 -12.42 -1.40
C ASP A 186 10.74 -11.94 -0.37
N VAL A 187 10.06 -10.82 -0.64
CA VAL A 187 9.00 -10.28 0.22
C VAL A 187 7.72 -11.11 0.12
N VAL A 188 7.33 -11.55 -1.08
CA VAL A 188 6.19 -12.46 -1.26
C VAL A 188 6.45 -13.78 -0.55
N ASP A 189 7.65 -14.34 -0.67
CA ASP A 189 8.00 -15.62 -0.03
C ASP A 189 8.04 -15.52 1.51
N SER A 190 8.50 -14.39 2.04
CA SER A 190 8.59 -14.18 3.51
C SER A 190 7.31 -13.66 4.14
N GLY A 191 6.43 -13.02 3.36
CA GLY A 191 5.25 -12.29 3.84
C GLY A 191 5.56 -11.00 4.60
N ASN A 192 6.82 -10.57 4.67
CA ASN A 192 7.22 -9.37 5.42
C ASN A 192 7.21 -8.12 4.55
N LEU A 193 6.02 -7.56 4.32
CA LEU A 193 5.84 -6.40 3.43
C LEU A 193 6.63 -5.15 3.87
N GLU A 194 6.93 -5.01 5.17
CA GLU A 194 7.73 -3.89 5.69
C GLU A 194 9.16 -3.85 5.14
N ASP A 195 9.69 -4.98 4.63
CA ASP A 195 11.02 -5.00 4.02
C ASP A 195 11.08 -4.19 2.72
N LEU A 196 9.94 -3.95 2.06
CA LEU A 196 9.86 -3.05 0.91
C LEU A 196 10.13 -1.59 1.28
N LEU A 197 9.89 -1.17 2.53
CA LEU A 197 10.18 0.20 2.96
C LEU A 197 11.69 0.50 2.99
N LYS A 198 12.52 -0.55 2.99
CA LYS A 198 13.98 -0.47 3.10
C LYS A 198 14.69 -0.47 1.75
N ILE A 199 13.97 -0.73 0.65
CA ILE A 199 14.57 -0.80 -0.69
C ILE A 199 14.56 0.59 -1.34
N GLY A 200 15.73 1.08 -1.76
CA GLY A 200 15.97 2.46 -2.22
C GLY A 200 15.44 2.81 -3.61
N PHE A 201 14.29 2.24 -4.00
CA PHE A 201 13.62 2.46 -5.28
C PHE A 201 12.53 3.53 -5.22
N PHE A 202 12.00 3.85 -4.04
CA PHE A 202 11.04 4.94 -3.85
C PHE A 202 11.78 6.24 -3.54
N LYS A 203 11.35 7.35 -4.15
CA LYS A 203 11.98 8.68 -4.01
C LYS A 203 10.96 9.78 -3.81
#